data_AF-A0A1U7JKJ8-F1
#
_entry.id   AF-A0A1U7JKJ8-F1
#
_cell.length_a   1.000
_cell.length_b   1.000
_cell.length_c   1.000
_cell.angle_alpha   90.00
_cell.angle_beta   90.00
_cell.angle_gamma   90.00
#
_symmetry.space_group_name_H-M   'P 1'
#
loop_
_entity.id
_entity.type
_entity.pdbx_description
1 polymer ?
#
loop_
_entity_poly.entity_id
_entity_poly.type
_entity_poly.pdbx_seq_one_letter_code
_entity_poly.pdbx_strand_id
1 'polypeptide(L)'
;MVHELFVAAFLCVSGFVSAGILSSFYQLVTGEPPKFRVPFDNALKATLSMIFVLMIGPFLLMRSGLQLYRVEGRPFGWLMASAVLSCLWSVQTGLFIVYVALVL
;
A
#
# COMPACT_ATOMS: atom_id res chain seq x y z
N MET A 1 -21.41 13.93 10.65
CA MET A 1 -21.09 12.53 10.29
C MET A 1 -20.78 12.34 8.80
N VAL A 2 -21.59 12.84 7.86
CA VAL A 2 -21.34 12.65 6.41
C VAL A 2 -20.01 13.26 5.95
N HIS A 3 -19.64 14.45 6.45
CA HIS A 3 -18.38 15.12 6.13
C HIS A 3 -17.14 14.30 6.52
N GLU A 4 -17.13 13.72 7.72
CA GLU A 4 -16.05 12.83 8.19
C GLU A 4 -15.87 11.62 7.28
N LEU A 5 -16.97 11.06 6.78
CA LEU A 5 -16.95 9.94 5.86
C LEU A 5 -16.32 10.31 4.52
N PHE A 6 -16.62 11.51 4.00
CA PHE A 6 -15.99 12.04 2.79
C PHE A 6 -14.48 12.25 2.95
N VAL A 7 -14.06 12.79 4.10
CA VAL A 7 -12.63 12.95 4.40
C VAL A 7 -11.94 11.59 4.48
N ALA A 8 -12.52 10.62 5.19
CA ALA A 8 -11.96 9.28 5.30
C ALA A 8 -11.86 8.59 3.92
N ALA A 9 -12.88 8.72 3.08
CA ALA A 9 -12.88 8.19 1.71
C ALA A 9 -11.80 8.86 0.86
N PHE A 10 -11.67 10.19 0.93
CA PHE A 10 -10.64 10.94 0.21
C PHE A 10 -9.22 10.50 0.63
N LEU A 11 -8.97 10.38 1.93
CA LEU A 11 -7.69 9.88 2.45
C LEU A 11 -7.40 8.46 1.96
N CYS A 12 -8.39 7.57 2.01
CA CYS A 12 -8.24 6.20 1.55
C CYS A 12 -7.86 6.13 0.07
N VAL A 13 -8.59 6.86 -0.79
CA VAL A 13 -8.31 6.90 -2.24
C VAL A 13 -6.95 7.54 -2.52
N SER A 14 -6.63 8.65 -1.87
CA SER A 14 -5.34 9.34 -2.03
C SER A 14 -4.16 8.45 -1.65
N GLY A 15 -4.25 7.77 -0.50
CA GLY A 15 -3.22 6.83 -0.05
C GLY A 15 -3.06 5.63 -0.99
N PHE A 16 -4.17 5.07 -1.48
CA PHE A 16 -4.15 3.94 -2.40
C PHE A 16 -3.53 4.30 -3.76
N VAL A 17 -3.93 5.44 -4.34
CA VAL A 17 -3.39 5.93 -5.61
C VAL A 17 -1.89 6.21 -5.48
N SER A 18 -1.47 6.87 -4.40
CA SER A 18 -0.06 7.21 -4.18
C SER A 18 0.81 5.96 -3.99
N ALA A 19 0.32 4.98 -3.22
CA ALA A 19 0.99 3.69 -3.06
C ALA A 19 1.11 2.94 -4.40
N GLY A 20 0.06 3.00 -5.25
CA GLY A 20 0.08 2.46 -6.61
C GLY A 20 1.15 3.13 -7.48
N ILE A 21 1.21 4.45 -7.48
CA ILE A 21 2.22 5.22 -8.24
C ILE A 21 3.63 4.86 -7.80
N LEU A 22 3.88 4.83 -6.48
CA LEU A 22 5.20 4.51 -5.93
C LEU A 22 5.63 3.08 -6.26
N SER A 23 4.68 2.13 -6.20
CA SER A 23 4.90 0.74 -6.61
C SER A 23 5.25 0.61 -8.08
N SER A 24 4.51 1.29 -8.97
CA SER A 24 4.76 1.30 -10.40
C SER A 24 6.11 1.93 -10.73
N PHE A 25 6.48 3.03 -10.06
CA PHE A 25 7.79 3.65 -10.22
C PHE A 25 8.92 2.70 -9.81
N TYR A 26 8.78 2.02 -8.66
CA TYR A 26 9.76 1.03 -8.24
C TYR A 26 9.90 -0.12 -9.23
N GLN A 27 8.79 -0.61 -9.78
CA GLN A 27 8.81 -1.67 -10.79
C GLN A 27 9.48 -1.21 -12.09
N LEU A 28 9.32 0.06 -12.48
CA LEU A 28 10.01 0.65 -13.64
C LEU A 28 11.52 0.72 -13.42
N VAL A 29 11.97 1.11 -12.22
CA VAL A 29 13.40 1.28 -11.92
C VAL A 29 14.10 -0.07 -11.69
N THR A 30 13.45 -1.02 -11.02
CA THR A 30 14.08 -2.28 -10.60
C THR A 30 13.78 -3.45 -11.54
N GLY A 31 12.79 -3.33 -12.42
CA GLY A 31 12.30 -4.43 -13.26
C GLY A 31 11.55 -5.52 -12.49
N GLU A 32 11.58 -5.48 -11.16
CA GLU A 32 10.93 -6.46 -10.30
C GLU A 32 9.73 -5.87 -9.56
N PRO A 33 8.66 -6.66 -9.40
CA PRO A 33 7.57 -6.26 -8.55
C PRO A 33 8.01 -6.11 -7.08
N PRO A 34 7.53 -5.08 -6.37
CA PRO A 34 7.81 -4.94 -4.94
C PRO A 34 7.21 -6.12 -4.16
N LYS A 35 7.97 -6.64 -3.19
CA LYS A 35 7.64 -7.80 -2.35
C LYS A 35 7.81 -7.40 -0.88
N PHE A 36 7.16 -8.12 0.04
CA PHE A 36 7.39 -8.01 1.49
C PHE A 36 8.76 -8.60 1.88
N ARG A 37 9.84 -8.12 1.24
CA ARG A 37 11.21 -8.59 1.51
C ARG A 37 12.04 -7.39 1.92
N VAL A 38 12.33 -7.32 3.21
CA VAL A 38 13.22 -6.32 3.80
C VAL A 38 14.60 -6.98 3.88
N PRO A 39 15.56 -6.59 3.02
CA PRO A 39 16.92 -7.11 3.13
C PRO A 39 17.57 -6.54 4.40
N PHE A 40 17.88 -7.43 5.36
CA PHE A 40 18.50 -7.07 6.64
C PHE A 40 20.03 -6.98 6.57
N ASP A 41 20.61 -7.02 5.38
CA ASP A 41 22.06 -7.04 5.17
C ASP A 41 22.74 -5.74 5.63
N ASN A 42 22.01 -4.63 5.68
CA ASN A 42 22.52 -3.35 6.15
C ASN A 42 21.41 -2.56 6.86
N ALA A 43 21.69 -2.01 8.05
CA ALA A 43 20.69 -1.33 8.88
C ALA A 43 20.02 -0.16 8.13
N LEU A 44 20.80 0.65 7.40
CA LEU A 44 20.28 1.75 6.57
C LEU A 44 19.32 1.27 5.47
N LYS A 45 19.68 0.17 4.79
CA LYS A 45 18.82 -0.41 3.73
C LYS A 45 17.56 -1.02 4.33
N ALA A 46 17.66 -1.65 5.50
CA ALA A 46 16.53 -2.20 6.22
C ALA A 46 15.53 -1.09 6.63
N THR A 47 16.02 0.03 7.17
CA THR A 47 15.16 1.17 7.53
C THR A 47 14.46 1.77 6.31
N LEU A 48 15.19 2.03 5.23
CA LEU A 48 14.60 2.58 3.99
C LEU A 48 13.57 1.63 3.37
N SER A 49 13.88 0.34 3.31
CA SER A 49 12.92 -0.66 2.79
C SER A 49 11.71 -0.82 3.70
N MET A 50 11.86 -0.68 5.02
CA MET A 50 10.73 -0.68 5.95
C MET A 50 9.82 0.53 5.75
N ILE A 51 10.37 1.74 5.59
CA ILE A 51 9.60 2.95 5.29
C ILE A 51 8.88 2.79 3.93
N PHE A 52 9.59 2.27 2.94
CA PHE A 52 9.03 2.02 1.61
C PHE A 52 7.87 1.01 1.65
N VAL A 53 8.03 -0.10 2.37
CA VAL A 53 6.95 -1.09 2.59
C VAL A 53 5.80 -0.48 3.38
N LEU A 54 6.06 0.41 4.35
CA LEU A 54 5.02 1.11 5.10
C LEU A 54 4.13 1.95 4.16
N MET A 55 4.72 2.60 3.15
CA MET A 55 3.98 3.39 2.17
C MET A 55 3.27 2.54 1.10
N ILE A 56 3.89 1.45 0.64
CA ILE A 56 3.32 0.58 -0.42
C ILE A 56 2.47 -0.56 0.13
N GLY A 57 2.44 -0.73 1.45
CA GLY A 57 1.65 -1.71 2.19
C GLY A 57 0.27 -2.02 1.62
N PRO A 58 -0.60 -1.04 1.29
CA PRO A 58 -1.92 -1.33 0.75
C PRO A 58 -1.86 -1.99 -0.64
N PHE A 59 -0.94 -1.55 -1.49
CA PHE A 59 -0.75 -2.18 -2.81
C PHE A 59 -0.19 -3.59 -2.67
N LEU A 60 0.74 -3.81 -1.74
CA LEU A 60 1.37 -5.11 -1.48
C LEU A 60 0.37 -6.14 -0.93
N LEU A 61 -0.52 -5.71 -0.03
CA LEU A 61 -1.61 -6.52 0.52
C LEU A 61 -2.65 -6.90 -0.54
N MET A 62 -3.05 -5.95 -1.36
CA MET A 62 -4.00 -6.22 -2.44
C MET A 62 -3.41 -7.17 -3.49
N ARG A 63 -2.12 -7.00 -3.80
CA ARG A 63 -1.39 -7.86 -4.74
C ARG A 63 -1.22 -9.28 -4.24
N SER A 64 -0.87 -9.47 -2.96
CA SER A 64 -0.74 -10.81 -2.39
C SER A 64 -2.09 -11.53 -2.39
N GLY A 65 -3.18 -10.86 -2.02
CA GLY A 65 -4.54 -11.40 -2.13
C GLY A 65 -4.94 -11.78 -3.57
N LEU A 66 -4.60 -10.95 -4.55
CA LEU A 66 -4.86 -11.22 -5.96
C LEU A 66 -4.07 -12.42 -6.50
N GLN A 67 -2.81 -12.57 -6.08
CA GLN A 67 -1.96 -13.71 -6.44
C GLN A 67 -2.48 -15.01 -5.82
N LEU A 68 -2.91 -14.99 -4.55
CA LEU A 68 -3.55 -16.15 -3.90
C LEU A 68 -4.84 -16.55 -4.62
N TYR A 69 -5.64 -15.59 -5.07
CA TYR A 69 -6.85 -15.90 -5.85
C TYR A 69 -6.54 -16.50 -7.22
N ARG A 70 -5.62 -15.89 -7.98
CA ARG A 70 -5.31 -16.30 -9.36
C ARG A 70 -4.50 -17.59 -9.45
N VAL A 71 -3.61 -17.86 -8.51
CA VAL A 71 -2.66 -18.99 -8.59
C VAL A 71 -3.15 -20.19 -7.78
N GLU A 72 -3.75 -19.99 -6.62
CA GLU A 72 -4.20 -21.08 -5.74
C GLU A 72 -5.71 -21.38 -5.83
N GLY A 73 -6.49 -20.59 -6.59
CA GLY A 73 -7.93 -20.82 -6.75
C GLY A 73 -8.75 -20.62 -5.48
N ARG A 74 -8.22 -19.89 -4.50
CA ARG A 74 -8.89 -19.68 -3.20
C ARG A 74 -10.17 -18.84 -3.33
N PRO A 75 -11.17 -19.03 -2.45
CA PRO A 75 -12.45 -18.35 -2.54
C PRO A 75 -12.31 -16.82 -2.47
N PHE A 76 -13.22 -16.13 -3.17
CA PHE A 76 -13.28 -14.67 -3.31
C PHE A 76 -13.22 -13.89 -1.97
N GLY A 77 -13.60 -14.51 -0.85
CA GLY A 77 -13.48 -13.93 0.48
C GLY A 77 -12.06 -13.50 0.87
N TRP A 78 -11.02 -14.18 0.38
CA TRP A 78 -9.62 -13.80 0.62
C TRP A 78 -9.23 -12.48 -0.10
N LEU A 79 -9.82 -12.24 -1.27
CA LEU A 79 -9.67 -10.98 -1.99
C LEU A 79 -10.33 -9.82 -1.25
N MET A 80 -11.51 -10.06 -0.68
CA MET A 80 -12.22 -9.03 0.10
C MET A 80 -11.50 -8.71 1.40
N ALA A 81 -10.96 -9.70 2.11
CA ALA A 81 -10.17 -9.48 3.33
C ALA A 81 -8.91 -8.65 3.05
N SER A 82 -8.17 -8.98 1.98
CA SER A 82 -7.00 -8.21 1.57
C SER A 82 -7.36 -6.80 1.09
N ALA A 83 -8.47 -6.61 0.39
CA ALA A 83 -8.96 -5.29 0.00
C ALA A 83 -9.35 -4.43 1.22
N VAL A 84 -10.04 -5.01 2.21
CA VAL A 84 -10.41 -4.30 3.45
C VAL A 84 -9.16 -3.90 4.24
N LEU A 85 -8.21 -4.82 4.41
CA LEU A 85 -6.93 -4.50 5.05
C LEU A 85 -6.15 -3.42 4.30
N SER A 86 -6.18 -3.45 2.96
CA SER A 86 -5.56 -2.44 2.12
C SER A 86 -6.23 -1.08 2.27
N CYS A 87 -7.57 -1.02 2.34
CA CYS A 87 -8.30 0.21 2.62
C CYS A 87 -7.95 0.76 4.00
N LEU A 88 -7.93 -0.11 5.02
CA LEU A 88 -7.58 0.27 6.38
C LEU A 88 -6.18 0.86 6.46
N TRP A 89 -5.21 0.31 5.73
CA TRP A 89 -3.83 0.80 5.64
C TRP A 89 -3.70 2.07 4.78
N SER A 90 -4.51 2.20 3.73
CA SER A 90 -4.46 3.35 2.82
C SER A 90 -4.84 4.64 3.51
N VAL A 91 -5.68 4.60 4.55
CA VAL A 91 -6.04 5.79 5.33
C VAL A 91 -4.81 6.39 6.03
N GLN A 92 -3.92 5.59 6.62
CA GLN A 92 -2.72 6.12 7.29
C GLN A 92 -1.72 6.68 6.26
N THR A 93 -1.55 5.99 5.12
CA THR A 93 -0.69 6.49 4.03
C THR A 93 -1.24 7.79 3.45
N GLY A 94 -2.56 7.88 3.23
CA GLY A 94 -3.22 9.08 2.74
C GLY A 94 -3.16 10.25 3.71
N LEU A 95 -3.34 9.99 5.01
CA LEU A 95 -3.19 11.01 6.05
C LEU A 95 -1.79 11.62 6.02
N PHE A 96 -0.75 10.78 5.94
CA PHE A 96 0.63 11.25 5.86
C PHE A 96 0.87 12.11 4.62
N ILE A 97 0.42 11.66 3.46
CA ILE A 97 0.63 12.38 2.19
C ILE A 97 -0.13 13.70 2.17
N VAL A 98 -1.39 13.71 2.58
CA VAL A 98 -2.20 14.94 2.65
C VAL A 98 -1.65 15.90 3.69
N TYR A 99 -1.19 15.39 4.83
CA TYR A 99 -0.51 16.21 5.84
C TYR A 99 0.75 16.86 5.28
N VAL A 100 1.63 16.07 4.65
CA VAL A 100 2.85 16.60 4.02
C VAL A 100 2.49 17.61 2.92
N ALA A 101 1.50 17.33 2.08
CA ALA A 101 1.12 18.23 0.98
C ALA A 101 0.45 19.54 1.43
N LEU A 102 -0.16 19.58 2.62
CA LEU A 102 -0.81 20.77 3.17
C LEU A 102 0.10 21.58 4.10
N VAL A 103 1.08 20.94 4.73
CA VAL A 103 1.99 21.58 5.69
C VAL A 103 3.27 22.09 5.03
N LEU A 104 3.68 21.48 3.92
CA LEU A 104 4.88 21.82 3.15
C LEU A 104 4.55 22.81 2.03
#